data_AF-A0A8J1XMT8-F1
#
_entry.id   AF-A0A8J1XMT8-F1
#
_cell.length_a   1.000
_cell.length_b   1.000
_cell.length_c   1.000
_cell.angle_alpha   90.00
_cell.angle_beta   90.00
_cell.angle_gamma   90.00
#
_symmetry.space_group_name_H-M   'P 1'
#
loop_
_entity.id
_entity.type
_entity.pdbx_description
1 polymer ?
#
loop_
_entity_poly.entity_id
_entity_poly.type
_entity_poly.pdbx_seq_one_letter_code
_entity_poly.pdbx_strand_id
1 'polypeptide(L)'
;MAVPGQSNLKDATKLFERNMSNDSNACNSLDSQESEDSQNDIPAVCPVIWSVLDFNIRDNPPWLPEGQTIPIKRVIEDIIMYKSEYDMFELSKKDPELLKRKLKDIRDEFIYRMAVEEKVGVQELGASSEVLQDHLNSVDNPKKFRRQFSQEQQETMNMYSALRHFTNNFREMKKTGLIDEQYVLDGHKKLMANTMKIGGKFSENPRETEYKGEVHEYPKSDVIPKCHQAIVDNSNQMMEYIRCAFDNNTEEKILYTVKLAAWLLYNYVSLHPFGDGNGRTCRLLCSYIISTIAPFPTPI
;
A
#
# COMPACT_ATOMS: atom_id res chain seq x y z
N MET A 1 -15.52 -23.94 -28.08
CA MET A 1 -16.16 -23.84 -26.75
C MET A 1 -15.50 -22.68 -26.03
N ALA A 2 -16.23 -21.59 -25.82
CA ALA A 2 -15.70 -20.36 -25.23
C ALA A 2 -15.76 -20.44 -23.70
N VAL A 3 -14.68 -20.05 -23.03
CA VAL A 3 -14.55 -19.97 -21.56
C VAL A 3 -15.07 -18.60 -21.10
N PRO A 4 -15.95 -18.51 -20.09
CA PRO A 4 -16.51 -17.23 -19.64
C PRO A 4 -15.52 -16.52 -18.69
N GLY A 5 -14.87 -15.47 -19.20
CA GLY A 5 -14.01 -14.57 -18.41
C GLY A 5 -13.62 -13.26 -19.12
N GLN A 6 -14.20 -12.99 -20.28
CA GLN A 6 -13.74 -11.97 -21.24
C GLN A 6 -14.34 -10.56 -21.02
N SER A 7 -15.09 -10.31 -19.94
CA SER A 7 -15.76 -9.02 -19.69
C SER A 7 -15.08 -8.09 -18.66
N ASN A 8 -14.20 -8.60 -17.80
CA ASN A 8 -13.86 -7.88 -16.56
C ASN A 8 -12.93 -6.65 -16.67
N LEU A 9 -12.10 -6.51 -17.73
CA LEU A 9 -11.11 -5.42 -17.80
C LEU A 9 -11.63 -4.13 -18.44
N LYS A 10 -12.55 -4.21 -19.41
CA LYS A 10 -13.21 -3.00 -19.95
C LYS A 10 -14.27 -2.46 -18.98
N ASP A 11 -14.85 -3.35 -18.18
CA ASP A 11 -15.76 -2.99 -17.10
C ASP A 11 -15.02 -2.30 -15.95
N ALA A 12 -13.75 -2.64 -15.71
CA ALA A 12 -12.88 -2.02 -14.71
C ALA A 12 -12.61 -0.53 -14.96
N THR A 13 -12.25 -0.15 -16.19
CA THR A 13 -12.02 1.26 -16.57
C THR A 13 -13.32 2.08 -16.53
N LYS A 14 -14.44 1.51 -17.00
CA LYS A 14 -15.75 2.16 -16.90
C LYS A 14 -16.25 2.29 -15.46
N LEU A 15 -15.95 1.32 -14.60
CA LEU A 15 -16.24 1.39 -13.17
C LEU A 15 -15.39 2.45 -12.48
N PHE A 16 -14.10 2.56 -12.84
CA PHE A 16 -13.20 3.60 -12.37
C PHE A 16 -13.70 5.00 -12.75
N GLU A 17 -14.02 5.22 -14.03
CA GLU A 17 -14.59 6.49 -14.51
C GLU A 17 -15.93 6.80 -13.84
N ARG A 18 -16.82 5.81 -13.67
CA ARG A 18 -18.13 5.98 -13.03
C ARG A 18 -18.01 6.30 -11.53
N ASN A 19 -17.07 5.69 -10.83
CA ASN A 19 -16.83 5.96 -9.40
C ASN A 19 -16.24 7.38 -9.23
N MET A 20 -15.31 7.78 -10.08
CA MET A 20 -14.70 9.13 -10.04
C MET A 20 -15.66 10.25 -10.46
N SER A 21 -16.60 9.98 -11.38
CA SER A 21 -17.58 10.96 -11.87
C SER A 21 -18.66 11.32 -10.84
N ASN A 22 -19.01 10.38 -9.96
CA ASN A 22 -20.06 10.58 -8.96
C ASN A 22 -19.55 11.33 -7.72
N ASP A 23 -18.26 11.24 -7.41
CA ASP A 23 -17.65 11.89 -6.24
C ASP A 23 -17.42 13.40 -6.44
N SER A 24 -17.22 13.86 -7.68
CA SER A 24 -16.93 15.28 -7.96
C SER A 24 -18.09 16.26 -7.70
N ASN A 25 -19.33 15.77 -7.53
CA ASN A 25 -20.50 16.62 -7.29
C ASN A 25 -20.88 16.75 -5.79
N ALA A 26 -20.28 15.98 -4.89
CA ALA A 26 -20.63 15.99 -3.46
C ALA A 26 -19.78 16.96 -2.62
N CYS A 27 -18.72 17.55 -3.17
CA CYS A 27 -17.73 18.31 -2.41
C CYS A 27 -18.00 19.84 -2.29
N ASN A 28 -19.14 20.34 -2.76
CA ASN A 28 -19.45 21.78 -2.71
C ASN A 28 -20.56 22.10 -1.69
N SER A 29 -20.33 21.90 -0.39
CA SER A 29 -21.01 22.68 0.67
C SER A 29 -20.57 22.28 2.08
N LEU A 30 -19.42 22.74 2.56
CA LEU A 30 -19.17 22.84 4.00
C LEU A 30 -18.29 24.06 4.28
N ASP A 31 -18.92 25.23 4.32
CA ASP A 31 -18.35 26.43 4.92
C ASP A 31 -18.76 26.50 6.40
N SER A 32 -17.74 26.54 7.26
CA SER A 32 -17.64 27.09 8.61
C SER A 32 -18.85 27.04 9.55
N GLN A 33 -18.69 26.34 10.69
CA GLN A 33 -18.78 26.95 12.02
C GLN A 33 -18.15 26.03 13.08
N GLU A 34 -17.14 26.56 13.79
CA GLU A 34 -16.58 25.96 15.00
C GLU A 34 -17.58 26.10 16.15
N SER A 35 -17.87 25.00 16.85
CA SER A 35 -18.33 25.03 18.23
C SER A 35 -17.73 23.86 18.99
N GLU A 36 -17.04 24.17 20.07
CA GLU A 36 -16.52 23.24 21.07
C GLU A 36 -17.69 22.53 21.76
N ASP A 37 -17.81 21.21 21.58
CA ASP A 37 -18.28 20.31 22.63
C ASP A 37 -17.85 18.87 22.32
N SER A 38 -17.14 18.27 23.28
CA SER A 38 -16.58 16.93 23.18
C SER A 38 -17.63 15.86 23.45
N GLN A 39 -18.24 15.32 22.39
CA GLN A 39 -18.83 14.00 22.39
C GLN A 39 -18.25 13.21 21.20
N ASN A 40 -18.15 11.89 21.34
CA ASN A 40 -17.59 10.97 20.36
C ASN A 40 -18.42 10.98 19.06
N ASP A 41 -18.29 12.02 18.26
CA ASP A 41 -18.84 12.09 16.93
C ASP A 41 -17.98 11.20 16.03
N ILE A 42 -18.53 10.04 15.69
CA ILE A 42 -18.05 9.26 14.56
C ILE A 42 -18.08 10.22 13.37
N PRO A 43 -16.96 10.46 12.67
CA PRO A 43 -16.95 11.36 11.52
C PRO A 43 -18.05 10.94 10.56
N ALA A 44 -18.89 11.88 10.13
CA ALA A 44 -19.94 11.61 9.16
C ALA A 44 -19.28 11.09 7.87
N VAL A 45 -19.24 9.78 7.70
CA VAL A 45 -18.66 9.17 6.51
C VAL A 45 -19.62 9.37 5.36
N CYS A 46 -19.09 9.88 4.26
CA CYS A 46 -19.81 9.94 3.00
C CYS A 46 -20.36 8.52 2.69
N PRO A 47 -21.70 8.31 2.68
CA PRO A 47 -22.29 6.99 2.45
C PRO A 47 -21.83 6.33 1.14
N VAL A 48 -21.40 7.15 0.18
CA VAL A 48 -20.82 6.71 -1.09
C VAL A 48 -19.50 5.95 -0.86
N ILE A 49 -18.60 6.47 -0.01
CA ILE A 49 -17.28 5.87 0.25
C ILE A 49 -17.41 4.52 0.95
N TRP A 50 -18.37 4.39 1.88
CA TRP A 50 -18.64 3.12 2.56
C TRP A 50 -19.08 2.03 1.59
N SER A 51 -19.96 2.36 0.65
CA SER A 51 -20.49 1.40 -0.32
C SER A 51 -19.40 0.73 -1.17
N VAL A 52 -18.21 1.35 -1.27
CA VAL A 52 -17.09 0.82 -2.04
C VAL A 52 -16.32 -0.27 -1.29
N LEU A 53 -16.37 -0.31 0.05
CA LEU A 53 -15.80 -1.39 0.87
C LEU A 53 -16.84 -2.47 1.23
N ASP A 54 -18.12 -2.24 0.92
CA ASP A 54 -19.20 -3.20 1.15
C ASP A 54 -19.27 -4.26 0.04
N PHE A 55 -18.14 -4.93 -0.20
CA PHE A 55 -18.07 -6.10 -1.08
C PHE A 55 -17.74 -7.37 -0.28
N ASN A 56 -18.29 -8.49 -0.73
CA ASN A 56 -18.01 -9.80 -0.18
C ASN A 56 -16.73 -10.37 -0.80
N ILE A 57 -15.78 -10.73 0.05
CA ILE A 57 -14.60 -11.51 -0.36
C ILE A 57 -15.07 -12.94 -0.59
N ARG A 58 -14.89 -13.44 -1.81
CA ARG A 58 -15.26 -14.81 -2.17
C ARG A 58 -14.19 -15.76 -1.66
N ASP A 59 -14.58 -16.75 -0.88
CA ASP A 59 -13.67 -17.83 -0.44
C ASP A 59 -13.11 -18.62 -1.64
N ASN A 60 -13.93 -18.81 -2.68
CA ASN A 60 -13.56 -19.53 -3.90
C ASN A 60 -13.68 -18.61 -5.11
N PRO A 61 -12.70 -17.74 -5.36
CA PRO A 61 -12.73 -16.90 -6.53
C PRO A 61 -12.53 -17.73 -7.81
N PRO A 62 -13.20 -17.40 -8.92
CA PRO A 62 -13.21 -18.22 -10.14
C PRO A 62 -11.86 -18.29 -10.86
N TRP A 63 -10.89 -17.45 -10.47
CA TRP A 63 -9.53 -17.44 -11.03
C TRP A 63 -8.53 -18.30 -10.25
N LEU A 64 -8.92 -18.90 -9.12
CA LEU A 64 -8.09 -19.84 -8.38
C LEU A 64 -8.55 -21.30 -8.61
N PRO A 65 -7.63 -22.27 -8.71
CA PRO A 65 -7.97 -23.68 -8.77
C PRO A 65 -8.71 -24.17 -7.52
N GLU A 66 -9.67 -25.08 -7.68
CA GLU A 66 -10.38 -25.72 -6.56
C GLU A 66 -9.39 -26.39 -5.58
N GLY A 67 -9.60 -26.17 -4.28
CA GLY A 67 -8.77 -26.74 -3.22
C GLY A 67 -7.49 -25.96 -2.88
N GLN A 68 -7.22 -24.83 -3.55
CA GLN A 68 -6.10 -23.93 -3.22
C GLN A 68 -6.51 -22.70 -2.40
N THR A 69 -7.74 -22.67 -1.89
CA THR A 69 -8.31 -21.51 -1.20
C THR A 69 -8.43 -21.76 0.29
N ILE A 70 -8.15 -20.72 1.06
CA ILE A 70 -8.39 -20.67 2.51
C ILE A 70 -9.58 -19.73 2.71
N PRO A 71 -10.63 -20.13 3.47
CA PRO A 71 -11.74 -19.23 3.75
C PRO A 71 -11.27 -17.94 4.41
N ILE A 72 -11.83 -16.79 4.01
CA ILE A 72 -11.40 -15.46 4.50
C ILE A 72 -11.52 -15.35 6.01
N LYS A 73 -12.56 -15.97 6.58
CA LYS A 73 -12.75 -16.04 8.03
C LYS A 73 -11.55 -16.67 8.72
N ARG A 74 -11.02 -17.76 8.17
CA ARG A 74 -9.86 -18.46 8.74
C ARG A 74 -8.58 -17.64 8.60
N VAL A 75 -8.42 -16.92 7.50
CA VAL A 75 -7.30 -15.97 7.34
C VAL A 75 -7.35 -14.88 8.42
N ILE A 76 -8.54 -14.34 8.71
CA ILE A 76 -8.71 -13.32 9.76
C ILE A 76 -8.43 -13.90 11.15
N GLU A 77 -8.94 -15.10 11.46
CA GLU A 77 -8.67 -15.81 12.72
C GLU A 77 -7.16 -16.03 12.92
N ASP A 78 -6.44 -16.47 11.88
CA ASP A 78 -4.99 -16.64 11.91
C ASP A 78 -4.27 -15.30 12.16
N ILE A 79 -4.68 -14.21 11.51
CA ILE A 79 -4.11 -12.87 11.73
C ILE A 79 -4.31 -12.43 13.19
N ILE A 80 -5.51 -12.61 13.74
CA ILE A 80 -5.83 -12.26 15.15
C ILE A 80 -4.94 -13.05 16.11
N MET A 81 -4.80 -14.36 15.85
CA MET A 81 -3.96 -15.25 16.66
C MET A 81 -2.50 -14.78 16.64
N TYR A 82 -1.89 -14.64 15.45
CA TYR A 82 -0.49 -14.23 15.33
C TYR A 82 -0.23 -12.83 15.88
N LYS A 83 -1.19 -11.90 15.72
CA LYS A 83 -1.09 -10.58 16.33
C LYS A 83 -1.04 -10.68 17.86
N SER A 84 -1.91 -11.50 18.44
CA SER A 84 -1.96 -11.68 19.90
C SER A 84 -0.65 -12.29 20.43
N GLU A 85 -0.09 -13.27 19.73
CA GLU A 85 1.22 -13.85 20.06
C GLU A 85 2.34 -12.82 19.99
N TYR A 86 2.37 -12.01 18.93
CA TYR A 86 3.33 -10.93 18.77
C TYR A 86 3.22 -9.91 19.90
N ASP A 87 2.02 -9.43 20.22
CA ASP A 87 1.78 -8.42 21.25
C ASP A 87 2.25 -8.94 22.63
N MET A 88 1.94 -10.20 22.97
CA MET A 88 2.42 -10.84 24.20
C MET A 88 3.95 -10.95 24.23
N PHE A 89 4.58 -11.34 23.12
CA PHE A 89 6.02 -11.44 23.02
C PHE A 89 6.70 -10.08 23.18
N GLU A 90 6.21 -9.04 22.49
CA GLU A 90 6.73 -7.68 22.57
C GLU A 90 6.59 -7.08 23.98
N LEU A 91 5.45 -7.32 24.65
CA LEU A 91 5.20 -6.86 26.02
C LEU A 91 6.09 -7.56 27.04
N SER A 92 6.39 -8.84 26.83
CA SER A 92 7.22 -9.62 27.75
C SER A 92 8.67 -9.13 27.85
N LYS A 93 9.16 -8.42 26.83
CA LYS A 93 10.56 -7.95 26.69
C LYS A 93 11.62 -9.04 26.95
N LYS A 94 11.25 -10.32 26.80
CA LYS A 94 12.11 -11.47 27.15
C LYS A 94 13.35 -11.59 26.27
N ASP A 95 13.24 -11.28 24.98
CA ASP A 95 14.36 -11.35 24.02
C ASP A 95 14.25 -10.24 22.95
N PRO A 96 14.70 -9.01 23.28
CA PRO A 96 14.63 -7.88 22.35
C PRO A 96 15.52 -8.06 21.11
N GLU A 97 16.62 -8.82 21.21
CA GLU A 97 17.52 -9.07 20.07
C GLU A 97 16.92 -10.09 19.09
N LEU A 98 16.19 -11.10 19.57
CA LEU A 98 15.40 -11.97 18.70
C LEU A 98 14.31 -11.17 17.98
N LEU A 99 13.57 -10.30 18.68
CA LEU A 99 12.55 -9.46 18.06
C LEU A 99 13.15 -8.59 16.94
N LYS A 100 14.26 -7.92 17.25
CA LYS A 100 14.98 -7.07 16.29
C LYS A 100 15.44 -7.86 15.05
N ARG A 101 15.96 -9.08 15.24
CA ARG A 101 16.34 -9.97 14.13
C ARG A 101 15.13 -10.38 13.29
N LYS A 102 14.03 -10.80 13.91
CA LYS A 102 12.81 -11.20 13.18
C LYS A 102 12.20 -10.06 12.39
N LEU A 103 12.15 -8.84 12.96
CA LEU A 103 11.69 -7.65 12.24
C LEU A 103 12.62 -7.29 11.07
N LYS A 104 13.93 -7.48 11.23
CA LYS A 104 14.90 -7.33 10.13
C LYS A 104 14.61 -8.35 9.02
N ASP A 105 14.41 -9.62 9.36
CA ASP A 105 14.16 -10.69 8.39
C ASP A 105 12.88 -10.42 7.58
N ILE A 106 11.78 -10.02 8.25
CA ILE A 106 10.50 -9.68 7.60
C ILE A 106 10.68 -8.50 6.64
N ARG A 107 11.41 -7.46 7.07
CA ARG A 107 11.71 -6.30 6.22
C ARG A 107 12.52 -6.69 4.98
N ASP A 108 13.58 -7.48 5.17
CA ASP A 108 14.46 -7.89 4.07
C ASP A 108 13.70 -8.76 3.07
N GLU A 109 12.87 -9.68 3.56
CA GLU A 109 11.97 -10.50 2.75
C GLU A 109 10.98 -9.64 1.95
N PHE A 110 10.36 -8.65 2.59
CA PHE A 110 9.43 -7.74 1.91
C PHE A 110 10.09 -7.01 0.73
N ILE A 111 11.28 -6.45 0.94
CA ILE A 111 12.04 -5.75 -0.10
C ILE A 111 12.45 -6.72 -1.20
N TYR A 112 12.92 -7.91 -0.83
CA TYR A 112 13.29 -8.97 -1.77
C TYR A 112 12.11 -9.38 -2.66
N ARG A 113 10.92 -9.60 -2.08
CA ARG A 113 9.71 -9.98 -2.84
C ARG A 113 9.31 -8.89 -3.83
N MET A 114 9.31 -7.63 -3.40
CA MET A 114 9.05 -6.48 -4.28
C MET A 114 10.04 -6.42 -5.45
N ALA A 115 11.32 -6.71 -5.20
CA ALA A 115 12.38 -6.74 -6.20
C ALA A 115 12.17 -7.86 -7.23
N VAL A 116 11.83 -9.06 -6.77
CA VAL A 116 11.59 -10.23 -7.63
C VAL A 116 10.36 -10.05 -8.53
N GLU A 117 9.26 -9.56 -7.97
CA GLU A 117 8.01 -9.37 -8.73
C GLU A 117 8.19 -8.40 -9.90
N GLU A 118 9.03 -7.39 -9.72
CA GLU A 118 9.24 -6.32 -10.69
C GLU A 118 10.48 -6.57 -11.56
N LYS A 119 11.25 -7.63 -11.27
CA LYS A 119 12.52 -7.95 -11.93
C LYS A 119 13.50 -6.78 -11.90
N VAL A 120 13.53 -6.07 -10.78
CA VAL A 120 14.41 -4.92 -10.49
C VAL A 120 15.06 -5.11 -9.13
N GLY A 121 16.20 -4.48 -8.90
CA GLY A 121 16.94 -4.73 -7.66
C GLY A 121 17.54 -6.14 -7.57
N VAL A 122 18.05 -6.50 -6.39
CA VAL A 122 18.74 -7.79 -6.17
C VAL A 122 17.73 -8.93 -6.08
N GLN A 123 17.95 -9.96 -6.91
CA GLN A 123 17.01 -11.07 -7.12
C GLN A 123 17.24 -12.29 -6.22
N GLU A 124 18.13 -12.18 -5.24
CA GLU A 124 18.43 -13.22 -4.24
C GLU A 124 18.29 -12.65 -2.82
N LEU A 125 17.60 -13.37 -1.93
CA LEU A 125 17.33 -12.90 -0.57
C LEU A 125 18.61 -12.62 0.22
N GLY A 126 19.59 -13.54 0.19
CA GLY A 126 20.85 -13.39 0.93
C GLY A 126 21.61 -12.14 0.49
N ALA A 127 21.81 -11.98 -0.82
CA ALA A 127 22.46 -10.80 -1.38
C ALA A 127 21.67 -9.51 -1.12
N SER A 128 20.33 -9.55 -1.15
CA SER A 128 19.48 -8.40 -0.81
C SER A 128 19.70 -7.97 0.64
N SER A 129 19.69 -8.91 1.59
CA SER A 129 19.99 -8.66 3.00
C SER A 129 21.38 -8.05 3.23
N GLU A 130 22.40 -8.50 2.49
CA GLU A 130 23.76 -7.92 2.56
C GLU A 130 23.77 -6.46 2.10
N VAL A 131 23.13 -6.16 0.97
CA VAL A 131 23.02 -4.80 0.44
C VAL A 131 22.30 -3.87 1.41
N LEU A 132 21.22 -4.36 2.03
CA LEU A 132 20.47 -3.58 3.03
C LEU A 132 21.32 -3.33 4.29
N GLN A 133 22.14 -4.30 4.70
CA GLN A 133 23.05 -4.13 5.83
C GLN A 133 24.16 -3.12 5.50
N ASP A 134 24.75 -3.19 4.30
CA ASP A 134 25.74 -2.22 3.82
C ASP A 134 25.14 -0.81 3.76
N HIS A 135 23.90 -0.67 3.30
CA HIS A 135 23.20 0.60 3.27
C HIS A 135 23.01 1.21 4.65
N LEU A 136 22.54 0.42 5.63
CA LEU A 136 22.41 0.85 7.02
C LEU A 136 23.76 1.35 7.58
N ASN A 137 24.83 0.56 7.36
CA ASN A 137 26.17 0.93 7.78
C ASN A 137 26.65 2.24 7.13
N SER A 138 26.27 2.49 5.88
CA SER A 138 26.63 3.72 5.15
C SER A 138 25.89 4.96 5.67
N VAL A 139 24.64 4.80 6.10
CA VAL A 139 23.83 5.89 6.71
C VAL A 139 24.40 6.25 8.08
N ASP A 140 24.80 5.26 8.87
CA ASP A 140 25.37 5.48 10.21
C ASP A 140 26.81 6.01 10.16
N ASN A 141 27.58 5.71 9.11
CA ASN A 141 28.98 6.16 8.98
C ASN A 141 29.37 6.54 7.53
N PRO A 142 28.89 7.69 7.03
CA PRO A 142 29.07 8.10 5.63
C PRO A 142 30.54 8.39 5.26
N LYS A 143 31.40 8.70 6.23
CA LYS A 143 32.83 8.98 5.98
C LYS A 143 33.66 7.74 5.67
N LYS A 144 33.20 6.54 6.05
CA LYS A 144 33.90 5.26 5.83
C LYS A 144 33.43 4.51 4.58
N PHE A 145 32.27 4.86 4.03
CA PHE A 145 31.62 4.07 2.98
C PHE A 145 31.60 4.85 1.65
N ARG A 146 32.70 4.76 0.89
CA ARG A 146 32.78 5.23 -0.51
C ARG A 146 32.71 4.03 -1.47
N ARG A 147 31.60 3.31 -1.45
CA ARG A 147 31.36 2.21 -2.38
C ARG A 147 30.45 2.68 -3.51
N GLN A 148 30.82 2.35 -4.75
CA GLN A 148 29.92 2.49 -5.88
C GLN A 148 28.99 1.28 -5.90
N PHE A 149 27.69 1.52 -5.95
CA PHE A 149 26.67 0.47 -5.99
C PHE A 149 26.27 0.20 -7.44
N SER A 150 25.96 -1.06 -7.75
CA SER A 150 25.32 -1.39 -9.02
C SER A 150 23.91 -0.80 -9.07
N GLN A 151 23.30 -0.77 -10.26
CA GLN A 151 21.90 -0.33 -10.40
C GLN A 151 20.95 -1.19 -9.55
N GLU A 152 21.11 -2.51 -9.54
CA GLU A 152 20.29 -3.42 -8.74
C GLU A 152 20.46 -3.17 -7.23
N GLN A 153 21.69 -2.93 -6.79
CA GLN A 153 21.94 -2.57 -5.39
C GLN A 153 21.27 -1.23 -5.05
N GLN A 154 21.36 -0.24 -5.94
CA GLN A 154 20.72 1.05 -5.75
C GLN A 154 19.20 0.93 -5.68
N GLU A 155 18.57 0.18 -6.58
CA GLU A 155 17.12 -0.05 -6.55
C GLU A 155 16.67 -0.76 -5.25
N THR A 156 17.47 -1.72 -4.75
CA THR A 156 17.21 -2.41 -3.48
C THR A 156 17.26 -1.44 -2.28
N MET A 157 18.29 -0.58 -2.23
CA MET A 157 18.42 0.46 -1.20
C MET A 157 17.32 1.52 -1.28
N ASN A 158 16.87 1.85 -2.48
CA ASN A 158 15.78 2.79 -2.69
C ASN A 158 14.45 2.23 -2.18
N MET A 159 14.17 0.94 -2.39
CA MET A 159 13.00 0.27 -1.83
C MET A 159 13.01 0.35 -0.30
N TYR A 160 14.15 0.12 0.33
CA TYR A 160 14.28 0.33 1.78
C TYR A 160 14.05 1.78 2.21
N SER A 161 14.61 2.74 1.46
CA SER A 161 14.46 4.17 1.75
C SER A 161 12.99 4.62 1.64
N ALA A 162 12.27 4.11 0.64
CA ALA A 162 10.85 4.36 0.44
C ALA A 162 10.00 3.65 1.50
N LEU A 163 10.31 2.40 1.86
CA LEU A 163 9.68 1.72 2.99
C LEU A 163 9.84 2.52 4.28
N ARG A 164 11.06 2.94 4.59
CA ARG A 164 11.37 3.73 5.78
C ARG A 164 10.60 5.05 5.81
N HIS A 165 10.42 5.70 4.65
CA HIS A 165 9.59 6.89 4.51
C HIS A 165 8.20 6.61 5.05
N PHE A 166 7.47 5.66 4.46
CA PHE A 166 6.10 5.32 4.87
C PHE A 166 6.00 4.78 6.31
N THR A 167 6.97 3.98 6.78
CA THR A 167 6.88 3.37 8.13
C THR A 167 7.23 4.32 9.28
N ASN A 168 8.15 5.28 9.08
CA ASN A 168 8.54 6.19 10.17
C ASN A 168 7.38 7.11 10.57
N ASN A 169 6.54 7.48 9.60
CA ASN A 169 5.50 8.47 9.80
C ASN A 169 4.33 7.93 10.64
N PHE A 170 4.06 6.63 10.61
CA PHE A 170 3.03 6.03 11.47
C PHE A 170 3.33 6.22 12.98
N ARG A 171 4.62 6.20 13.35
CA ARG A 171 5.06 6.44 14.73
C ARG A 171 5.02 7.92 15.12
N GLU A 172 5.25 8.82 14.16
CA GLU A 172 5.34 10.27 14.39
C GLU A 172 3.97 10.97 14.31
N MET A 173 3.03 10.47 13.51
CA MET A 173 1.70 11.08 13.28
C MET A 173 0.64 10.71 14.32
N LYS A 174 1.03 10.44 15.58
CA LYS A 174 0.10 10.16 16.71
C LYS A 174 -1.02 9.14 16.39
N LYS A 175 -0.76 8.16 15.50
CA LYS A 175 -1.72 7.12 15.06
C LYS A 175 -2.90 7.59 14.19
N THR A 176 -2.91 8.81 13.64
CA THR A 176 -3.93 9.15 12.60
C THR A 176 -3.60 8.44 11.29
N GLY A 177 -2.32 8.35 10.94
CA GLY A 177 -1.89 7.63 9.75
C GLY A 177 -2.36 8.27 8.44
N LEU A 178 -2.75 9.54 8.42
CA LEU A 178 -3.19 10.21 7.20
C LEU A 178 -1.99 10.74 6.41
N ILE A 179 -2.02 10.62 5.09
CA ILE A 179 -0.95 11.09 4.20
C ILE A 179 -1.52 12.02 3.14
N ASP A 180 -0.75 13.02 2.70
CA ASP A 180 -1.13 13.84 1.55
C ASP A 180 -0.52 13.31 0.24
N GLU A 181 -0.93 13.88 -0.89
CA GLU A 181 -0.38 13.53 -2.20
C GLU A 181 1.14 13.73 -2.26
N GLN A 182 1.64 14.84 -1.73
CA GLN A 182 3.06 15.16 -1.77
C GLN A 182 3.90 14.10 -1.03
N TYR A 183 3.35 13.55 0.05
CA TYR A 183 3.96 12.49 0.81
C TYR A 183 4.13 11.20 -0.02
N VAL A 184 3.14 10.87 -0.85
CA VAL A 184 3.24 9.75 -1.81
C VAL A 184 4.29 10.05 -2.89
N LEU A 185 4.30 11.27 -3.43
CA LEU A 185 5.29 11.71 -4.43
C LEU A 185 6.72 11.65 -3.87
N ASP A 186 6.92 12.03 -2.61
CA ASP A 186 8.22 11.98 -1.94
C ASP A 186 8.68 10.54 -1.70
N GLY A 187 7.75 9.64 -1.34
CA GLY A 187 8.02 8.21 -1.24
C GLY A 187 8.45 7.63 -2.59
N HIS A 188 7.73 7.97 -3.66
CA HIS A 188 8.07 7.56 -5.03
C HIS A 188 9.42 8.17 -5.48
N LYS A 189 9.72 9.41 -5.11
CA LYS A 189 11.01 10.05 -5.38
C LYS A 189 12.17 9.30 -4.74
N LYS A 190 12.01 8.84 -3.50
CA LYS A 190 13.01 7.98 -2.82
C LYS A 190 13.17 6.63 -3.53
N LEU A 191 12.06 6.04 -3.98
CA LEU A 191 12.05 4.76 -4.67
C LEU A 191 12.82 4.79 -6.01
N MET A 192 12.78 5.92 -6.73
CA MET A 192 13.46 6.09 -8.02
C MET A 192 14.83 6.80 -7.93
N ALA A 193 15.30 7.13 -6.72
CA ALA A 193 16.49 7.96 -6.53
C ALA A 193 17.75 7.37 -7.18
N ASN A 194 18.52 8.20 -7.89
CA ASN A 194 19.77 7.78 -8.57
C ASN A 194 19.58 6.61 -9.55
N THR A 195 18.39 6.46 -10.11
CA THR A 195 18.12 5.58 -11.26
C THR A 195 17.99 6.44 -12.53
N MET A 196 17.90 5.82 -13.71
CA MET A 196 17.58 6.54 -14.95
C MET A 196 16.11 7.01 -15.02
N LYS A 197 15.28 6.69 -14.02
CA LYS A 197 13.84 6.89 -14.00
C LYS A 197 13.49 8.16 -13.23
N ILE A 198 12.39 8.80 -13.62
CA ILE A 198 11.93 10.05 -13.01
C ILE A 198 11.09 9.72 -11.77
N GLY A 199 11.60 10.10 -10.60
CA GLY A 199 10.92 9.95 -9.31
C GLY A 199 10.06 11.15 -8.92
N GLY A 200 8.95 10.88 -8.24
CA GLY A 200 8.08 11.90 -7.62
C GLY A 200 7.35 12.83 -8.59
N LYS A 201 7.16 12.41 -9.84
CA LYS A 201 6.39 13.14 -10.85
C LYS A 201 5.47 12.20 -11.60
N PHE A 202 4.25 12.66 -11.86
CA PHE A 202 3.30 11.96 -12.73
C PHE A 202 3.86 11.82 -14.15
N SER A 203 3.45 10.75 -14.84
CA SER A 203 3.80 10.62 -16.26
C SER A 203 3.03 11.64 -17.08
N GLU A 204 3.72 12.24 -18.04
CA GLU A 204 3.12 13.11 -19.06
C GLU A 204 2.75 12.33 -20.32
N ASN A 205 3.34 11.15 -20.51
CA ASN A 205 3.15 10.32 -21.70
C ASN A 205 2.00 9.32 -21.51
N PRO A 206 1.26 8.99 -22.59
CA PRO A 206 0.36 7.84 -22.61
C PRO A 206 1.11 6.56 -22.22
N ARG A 207 0.40 5.67 -21.53
CA ARG A 207 0.96 4.39 -21.10
C ARG A 207 -0.03 3.28 -21.38
N GLU A 208 0.53 2.14 -21.70
CA GLU A 208 -0.21 0.90 -21.95
C GLU A 208 0.58 -0.29 -21.41
N THR A 209 -0.11 -1.39 -21.21
CA THR A 209 0.51 -2.70 -20.92
C THR A 209 -0.18 -3.77 -21.74
N GLU A 210 0.56 -4.81 -22.11
CA GLU A 210 -0.01 -5.97 -22.80
C GLU A 210 -0.08 -7.15 -21.83
N TYR A 211 -1.26 -7.75 -21.69
CA TYR A 211 -1.45 -8.97 -20.92
C TYR A 211 -2.25 -9.99 -21.74
N LYS A 212 -1.65 -11.16 -21.99
CA LYS A 212 -2.25 -12.25 -22.78
C LYS A 212 -2.75 -11.79 -24.16
N GLY A 213 -2.03 -10.88 -24.81
CA GLY A 213 -2.40 -10.34 -26.13
C GLY A 213 -3.46 -9.24 -26.09
N GLU A 214 -3.95 -8.84 -24.91
CA GLU A 214 -4.83 -7.68 -24.76
C GLU A 214 -4.03 -6.46 -24.30
N VAL A 215 -4.17 -5.35 -25.03
CA VAL A 215 -3.59 -4.06 -24.66
C VAL A 215 -4.54 -3.35 -23.71
N HIS A 216 -4.03 -2.97 -22.55
CA HIS A 216 -4.70 -2.14 -21.57
C HIS A 216 -4.07 -0.75 -21.55
N GLU A 217 -4.85 0.26 -21.94
CA GLU A 217 -4.46 1.67 -21.89
C GLU A 217 -4.80 2.26 -20.51
N TYR A 218 -3.84 2.97 -19.92
CA TYR A 218 -4.04 3.68 -18.67
C TYR A 218 -4.67 5.06 -18.89
N PRO A 219 -5.27 5.68 -17.84
CA PRO A 219 -5.83 7.02 -17.93
C PRO A 219 -4.83 8.05 -18.45
N LYS A 220 -5.36 9.07 -19.15
CA LYS A 220 -4.57 10.17 -19.72
C LYS A 220 -3.90 11.01 -18.64
N SER A 221 -2.76 11.61 -18.97
CA SER A 221 -1.92 12.35 -18.02
C SER A 221 -2.58 13.58 -17.39
N ASP A 222 -3.57 14.18 -18.05
CA ASP A 222 -4.31 15.35 -17.56
C ASP A 222 -5.25 15.06 -16.39
N VAL A 223 -5.76 13.83 -16.28
CA VAL A 223 -6.64 13.41 -15.18
C VAL A 223 -5.88 12.80 -14.00
N ILE A 224 -4.63 12.37 -14.20
CA ILE A 224 -3.83 11.68 -13.17
C ILE A 224 -3.76 12.45 -11.86
N PRO A 225 -3.40 13.76 -11.81
CA PRO A 225 -3.27 14.46 -10.55
C PRO A 225 -4.57 14.47 -9.74
N LYS A 226 -5.71 14.75 -10.41
CA LYS A 226 -7.01 14.80 -9.74
C LYS A 226 -7.43 13.42 -9.23
N CYS A 227 -7.27 12.37 -10.03
CA CYS A 227 -7.59 11.01 -9.62
C CYS A 227 -6.66 10.49 -8.51
N HIS A 228 -5.38 10.84 -8.56
CA HIS A 228 -4.41 10.45 -7.55
C HIS A 228 -4.75 11.09 -6.20
N GLN A 229 -5.01 12.40 -6.17
CA GLN A 229 -5.46 13.11 -4.99
C GLN A 229 -6.76 12.47 -4.42
N ALA A 230 -7.74 12.19 -5.27
CA ALA A 230 -8.99 11.52 -4.84
C ALA A 230 -8.73 10.14 -4.23
N ILE A 231 -7.81 9.33 -4.78
CA ILE A 231 -7.44 8.03 -4.20
C ILE A 231 -6.84 8.22 -2.81
N VAL A 232 -5.95 9.20 -2.63
CA VAL A 232 -5.31 9.49 -1.34
C VAL A 232 -6.34 9.96 -0.31
N ASP A 233 -7.19 10.91 -0.67
CA ASP A 233 -8.23 11.46 0.21
C ASP A 233 -9.25 10.40 0.62
N ASN A 234 -9.71 9.58 -0.33
CA ASN A 234 -10.63 8.48 -0.06
C ASN A 234 -9.96 7.43 0.84
N SER A 235 -8.69 7.11 0.62
CA SER A 235 -7.93 6.19 1.50
C SER A 235 -7.87 6.72 2.92
N ASN A 236 -7.56 8.00 3.11
CA ASN A 236 -7.52 8.66 4.42
C ASN A 236 -8.87 8.61 5.13
N GLN A 237 -9.94 8.98 4.43
CA GLN A 237 -11.30 8.94 4.99
C GLN A 237 -11.71 7.52 5.41
N MET A 238 -11.38 6.51 4.60
CA MET A 238 -11.65 5.12 4.92
C MET A 238 -10.82 4.61 6.09
N MET A 239 -9.53 4.95 6.17
CA MET A 239 -8.69 4.59 7.33
C MET A 239 -9.25 5.18 8.64
N GLU A 240 -9.61 6.46 8.61
CA GLU A 240 -10.16 7.14 9.78
C GLU A 240 -11.50 6.55 10.21
N TYR A 241 -12.35 6.20 9.25
CA TYR A 241 -13.59 5.50 9.54
C TYR A 241 -13.35 4.13 10.18
N ILE A 242 -12.50 3.29 9.58
CA ILE A 242 -12.18 1.96 10.11
C ILE A 242 -11.66 2.07 11.54
N ARG A 243 -10.81 3.08 11.79
CA ARG A 243 -10.27 3.39 13.12
C ARG A 243 -11.39 3.70 14.13
N CYS A 244 -12.35 4.54 13.76
CA CYS A 244 -13.42 5.00 14.66
C CYS A 244 -14.56 3.98 14.81
N ALA A 245 -15.05 3.39 13.73
CA ALA A 245 -16.21 2.51 13.72
C ALA A 245 -15.92 1.12 14.33
N PHE A 246 -14.70 0.63 14.20
CA PHE A 246 -14.31 -0.73 14.62
C PHE A 246 -13.26 -0.72 15.74
N ASP A 247 -13.15 0.35 16.52
CA ASP A 247 -12.15 0.45 17.59
C ASP A 247 -12.23 -0.71 18.60
N ASN A 248 -13.46 -1.16 18.89
CA ASN A 248 -13.75 -2.27 19.80
C ASN A 248 -14.06 -3.60 19.09
N ASN A 249 -13.90 -3.68 17.76
CA ASN A 249 -14.15 -4.90 17.00
C ASN A 249 -12.94 -5.24 16.13
N THR A 250 -12.02 -6.03 16.69
CA THR A 250 -10.76 -6.41 16.04
C THR A 250 -10.97 -7.18 14.73
N GLU A 251 -11.97 -8.05 14.65
CA GLU A 251 -12.26 -8.85 13.46
C GLU A 251 -12.68 -7.95 12.28
N GLU A 252 -13.67 -7.08 12.52
CA GLU A 252 -14.13 -6.13 11.50
C GLU A 252 -13.03 -5.14 11.12
N LYS A 253 -12.26 -4.66 12.09
CA LYS A 253 -11.12 -3.76 11.84
C LYS A 253 -10.11 -4.40 10.90
N ILE A 254 -9.74 -5.66 11.12
CA ILE A 254 -8.82 -6.40 10.25
C ILE A 254 -9.44 -6.59 8.86
N LEU A 255 -10.69 -7.07 8.80
CA LEU A 255 -11.40 -7.30 7.54
C LEU A 255 -11.43 -6.04 6.67
N TYR A 256 -11.89 -4.91 7.23
CA TYR A 256 -12.02 -3.67 6.47
C TYR A 256 -10.67 -3.03 6.13
N THR A 257 -9.64 -3.18 6.97
CA THR A 257 -8.27 -2.77 6.59
C THR A 257 -7.77 -3.56 5.38
N VAL A 258 -8.02 -4.88 5.32
CA VAL A 258 -7.68 -5.70 4.15
C VAL A 258 -8.47 -5.29 2.91
N LYS A 259 -9.77 -5.02 3.06
CA LYS A 259 -10.60 -4.52 1.94
C LYS A 259 -10.10 -3.18 1.42
N LEU A 260 -9.70 -2.27 2.31
CA LEU A 260 -9.13 -0.98 1.93
C LEU A 260 -7.80 -1.14 1.19
N ALA A 261 -6.90 -2.01 1.67
CA ALA A 261 -5.65 -2.32 0.97
C ALA A 261 -5.92 -2.87 -0.44
N ALA A 262 -6.89 -3.77 -0.59
CA ALA A 262 -7.29 -4.31 -1.90
C ALA A 262 -7.92 -3.24 -2.81
N TRP A 263 -8.76 -2.36 -2.26
CA TRP A 263 -9.33 -1.23 -2.99
C TRP A 263 -8.23 -0.28 -3.48
N LEU A 264 -7.27 0.07 -2.61
CA LEU A 264 -6.15 0.92 -2.99
C LEU A 264 -5.32 0.25 -4.09
N LEU A 265 -4.99 -1.03 -3.91
CA LEU A 265 -4.23 -1.81 -4.89
C LEU A 265 -4.85 -1.71 -6.29
N TYR A 266 -6.14 -2.00 -6.37
CA TYR A 266 -6.88 -1.96 -7.63
C TYR A 266 -6.91 -0.56 -8.24
N ASN A 267 -7.30 0.46 -7.49
CA ASN A 267 -7.47 1.81 -8.04
C ASN A 267 -6.12 2.47 -8.40
N TYR A 268 -5.10 2.26 -7.58
CA TYR A 268 -3.78 2.86 -7.80
C TYR A 268 -3.07 2.24 -9.00
N VAL A 269 -3.10 0.92 -9.14
CA VAL A 269 -2.51 0.23 -10.31
C VAL A 269 -3.29 0.54 -11.59
N SER A 270 -4.61 0.71 -11.50
CA SER A 270 -5.45 1.11 -12.65
C SER A 270 -5.20 2.56 -13.09
N LEU A 271 -4.91 3.47 -12.15
CA LEU A 271 -4.49 4.83 -12.48
C LEU A 271 -3.06 4.87 -13.03
N HIS A 272 -2.19 4.02 -12.48
CA HIS A 272 -0.80 3.84 -12.86
C HIS A 272 0.03 5.13 -12.85
N PRO A 273 -0.07 6.04 -11.87
CA PRO A 273 0.24 7.47 -11.99
C PRO A 273 1.65 7.84 -12.55
N PHE A 274 2.67 6.99 -12.37
CA PHE A 274 4.07 7.29 -12.71
C PHE A 274 4.59 6.59 -13.96
N GLY A 275 5.74 7.04 -14.47
CA GLY A 275 6.40 6.39 -15.62
C GLY A 275 6.97 4.99 -15.30
N ASP A 276 7.38 4.76 -14.06
CA ASP A 276 7.76 3.46 -13.50
C ASP A 276 7.50 3.47 -11.98
N GLY A 277 7.59 2.32 -11.32
CA GLY A 277 7.52 2.21 -9.85
C GLY A 277 6.11 2.17 -9.31
N ASN A 278 5.09 2.01 -10.16
CA ASN A 278 3.69 1.98 -9.76
C ASN A 278 3.37 0.78 -8.87
N GLY A 279 3.73 -0.45 -9.28
CA GLY A 279 3.52 -1.66 -8.49
C GLY A 279 4.23 -1.59 -7.12
N ARG A 280 5.49 -1.16 -7.13
CA ARG A 280 6.31 -0.97 -5.91
C ARG A 280 5.74 0.10 -4.98
N THR A 281 5.37 1.27 -5.49
CA THR A 281 4.74 2.33 -4.67
C THR A 281 3.42 1.84 -4.10
N CYS A 282 2.62 1.13 -4.91
CA CYS A 282 1.35 0.60 -4.47
C CYS A 282 1.48 -0.40 -3.32
N ARG A 283 2.42 -1.36 -3.43
CA ARG A 283 2.70 -2.32 -2.34
C ARG A 283 3.20 -1.63 -1.07
N LEU A 284 4.00 -0.58 -1.20
CA LEU A 284 4.43 0.24 -0.06
C LEU A 284 3.25 0.94 0.62
N LEU A 285 2.32 1.53 -0.15
CA LEU A 285 1.13 2.18 0.40
C LEU A 285 0.15 1.18 1.02
N CYS A 286 -0.02 0.00 0.43
CA CYS A 286 -0.88 -1.01 1.02
C CYS A 286 -0.26 -1.60 2.30
N SER A 287 1.06 -1.81 2.32
CA SER A 287 1.78 -2.16 3.54
C SER A 287 1.67 -1.07 4.61
N TYR A 288 1.60 0.20 4.22
CA TYR A 288 1.33 1.31 5.12
C TYR A 288 -0.08 1.23 5.73
N ILE A 289 -1.12 0.96 4.94
CA ILE A 289 -2.49 0.73 5.45
C ILE A 289 -2.53 -0.47 6.42
N ILE A 290 -1.93 -1.59 6.05
CA ILE A 290 -1.86 -2.79 6.89
C ILE A 290 -1.06 -2.53 8.17
N SER A 291 -0.15 -1.56 8.17
CA SER A 291 0.64 -1.23 9.37
C SER A 291 -0.21 -0.78 10.56
N THR A 292 -1.46 -0.39 10.32
CA THR A 292 -2.46 -0.08 11.36
C THR A 292 -2.87 -1.29 12.20
N ILE A 293 -2.73 -2.50 11.67
CA ILE A 293 -3.09 -3.78 12.31
C ILE A 293 -1.90 -4.73 12.51
N ALA A 294 -0.81 -4.56 11.75
CA ALA A 294 0.41 -5.37 11.86
C ALA A 294 1.67 -4.47 11.91
N PRO A 295 2.57 -4.61 12.88
CA PRO A 295 3.67 -3.65 13.10
C PRO A 295 4.88 -3.83 12.17
N PHE A 296 4.74 -4.64 11.12
CA PHE A 296 5.80 -4.97 10.17
C PHE A 296 5.27 -4.91 8.73
N PRO A 297 6.15 -4.67 7.75
CA PRO A 297 5.72 -4.61 6.36
C PRO A 297 5.15 -5.95 5.90
N THR A 298 4.02 -5.89 5.20
CA THR A 298 3.29 -7.07 4.74
C THR A 298 3.31 -7.10 3.22
N PRO A 299 3.90 -8.14 2.59
CA PRO A 299 3.85 -8.28 1.14
C PRO A 299 2.41 -8.57 0.70
N ILE A 300 1.96 -7.86 -0.34
CA ILE A 300 0.65 -8.01 -0.98
C ILE A 300 0.86 -8.27 -2.46
#